data_AF-A0A2K1YAU4-F1
#
_entry.id   AF-A0A2K1YAU4-F1
#
_cell.length_a   1.000
_cell.length_b   1.000
_cell.length_c   1.000
_cell.angle_alpha   90.00
_cell.angle_beta   90.00
_cell.angle_gamma   90.00
#
_symmetry.space_group_name_H-M   'P 1'
#
loop_
_entity.id
_entity.type
_entity.pdbx_description
1 polymer ?
#
loop_
_entity_poly.entity_id
_entity_poly.type
_entity_poly.pdbx_seq_one_letter_code
_entity_poly.pdbx_strand_id
1 'polypeptide(L)'
;MSSAAAAATSTTVPPHGVEEKTVQEELSLPILLADRVIKSTQEAESSKQDCFDLAKQVDHLSQMLRSAVRLAISTPSLYDRPLRRIASDITKTLTVH
;
A
#
# COMPACT_ATOMS: atom_id res chain seq x y z
N MET A 1 13.45 -26.51 -53.30
CA MET A 1 12.95 -27.63 -52.47
C MET A 1 13.26 -27.27 -51.03
N SER A 2 12.24 -26.91 -50.26
CA SER A 2 12.33 -26.50 -48.85
C SER A 2 12.83 -27.65 -47.97
N SER A 3 13.65 -27.33 -46.99
CA SER A 3 13.87 -28.21 -45.83
C SER A 3 13.69 -27.40 -44.56
N ALA A 4 12.84 -27.94 -43.70
CA ALA A 4 12.45 -27.42 -42.40
C ALA A 4 13.08 -28.28 -41.30
N ALA A 5 13.62 -27.62 -40.26
CA ALA A 5 13.88 -28.11 -38.91
C ALA A 5 14.78 -27.05 -38.23
N ALA A 6 14.70 -26.70 -36.95
CA ALA A 6 13.81 -27.05 -35.87
C ALA A 6 14.06 -26.01 -34.75
N ALA A 7 13.01 -25.77 -33.96
CA ALA A 7 13.00 -25.34 -32.56
C ALA A 7 14.26 -24.70 -31.94
N ALA A 8 14.11 -23.44 -31.53
CA ALA A 8 14.61 -22.96 -30.25
C ALA A 8 13.75 -21.77 -29.77
N THR A 9 12.49 -22.04 -29.43
CA THR A 9 11.74 -21.16 -28.53
C THR A 9 12.45 -21.19 -27.18
N SER A 10 13.33 -20.22 -26.94
CA SER A 10 13.86 -19.96 -25.61
C SER A 10 12.76 -19.29 -24.79
N THR A 11 11.85 -20.13 -24.27
CA THR A 11 10.96 -19.77 -23.18
C THR A 11 11.84 -19.51 -21.95
N THR A 12 12.33 -18.29 -21.82
CA THR A 12 12.90 -17.81 -20.57
C THR A 12 11.70 -17.43 -19.69
N VAL A 13 11.19 -18.41 -18.95
CA VAL A 13 10.35 -18.13 -17.79
C VAL A 13 11.23 -17.33 -16.82
N PRO A 14 10.92 -16.07 -16.50
CA PRO A 14 11.68 -15.36 -15.48
C PRO A 14 11.51 -16.12 -14.15
N PRO A 15 12.56 -16.21 -13.32
CA PRO A 15 12.41 -16.79 -12.00
C PRO A 15 11.34 -15.98 -11.27
N HIS A 16 10.50 -16.64 -10.48
CA HIS A 16 9.53 -15.98 -9.62
C HIS A 16 10.30 -15.11 -8.60
N GLY A 17 10.72 -13.93 -9.05
CA GLY A 17 11.14 -12.85 -8.19
C GLY A 17 9.91 -12.44 -7.42
N VAL A 18 10.03 -12.40 -6.10
CA VAL A 18 9.09 -11.66 -5.28
C VAL A 18 9.13 -10.25 -5.84
N GLU A 19 8.12 -9.83 -6.62
CA GLU A 19 8.04 -8.45 -7.07
C GLU A 19 8.04 -7.58 -5.81
N GLU A 20 9.11 -6.82 -5.63
CA GLU A 20 9.25 -5.94 -4.48
C GLU A 20 8.23 -4.82 -4.65
N LYS A 21 7.15 -4.89 -3.87
CA LYS A 21 6.10 -3.87 -3.87
C LYS A 21 6.73 -2.50 -3.72
N THR A 22 6.25 -1.55 -4.51
CA THR A 22 6.59 -0.13 -4.33
C THR A 22 5.99 0.35 -3.01
N VAL A 23 6.59 1.40 -2.41
CA VAL A 23 6.03 2.07 -1.22
C VAL A 23 4.57 2.49 -1.46
N GLN A 24 4.25 2.92 -2.68
CA GLN A 24 2.88 3.27 -3.06
C GLN A 24 1.93 2.08 -2.93
N GLU A 25 2.31 0.91 -3.45
CA GLU A 25 1.52 -0.31 -3.35
C GLU A 25 1.40 -0.78 -1.90
N GLU A 26 2.47 -0.69 -1.11
CA GLU A 26 2.45 -1.04 0.32
C GLU A 26 1.49 -0.15 1.12
N LEU A 27 1.43 1.15 0.82
CA LEU A 27 0.58 2.11 1.53
C LEU A 27 -0.87 2.17 1.03
N SER A 28 -1.16 1.58 -0.14
CA SER A 28 -2.50 1.61 -0.74
C SER A 28 -3.59 1.00 0.16
N LEU A 29 -3.32 -0.18 0.73
CA LEU A 29 -4.26 -0.86 1.61
C LEU A 29 -4.50 -0.08 2.93
N PRO A 30 -3.47 0.38 3.67
CA PRO A 30 -3.65 1.27 4.81
C PRO A 30 -4.51 2.50 4.54
N ILE A 31 -4.35 3.17 3.39
CA ILE A 31 -5.15 4.33 3.03
C ILE A 31 -6.63 3.95 2.84
N LEU A 32 -6.89 2.86 2.11
CA LEU A 32 -8.26 2.38 1.88
C LEU A 32 -8.95 1.96 3.19
N LEU A 33 -8.22 1.33 4.10
CA LEU A 33 -8.73 0.97 5.41
C LEU A 33 -9.04 2.21 6.26
N ALA A 34 -8.17 3.22 6.24
CA ALA A 34 -8.42 4.48 6.93
C ALA A 34 -9.71 5.15 6.43
N ASP A 35 -9.90 5.24 5.10
CA ASP A 35 -11.11 5.82 4.51
C ASP A 35 -12.38 5.03 4.90
N ARG A 36 -12.29 3.69 4.93
CA ARG A 36 -13.41 2.85 5.37
C ARG A 36 -13.74 3.07 6.84
N VAL A 37 -12.75 3.19 7.72
CA VAL A 37 -12.96 3.45 9.14
C VAL A 37 -13.63 4.81 9.34
N ILE A 38 -13.17 5.86 8.65
CA ILE A 38 -13.80 7.19 8.71
C ILE A 38 -15.27 7.10 8.33
N LYS A 39 -15.59 6.44 7.22
CA LYS A 39 -16.98 6.23 6.79
C LYS A 39 -17.80 5.48 7.85
N SER A 40 -17.28 4.37 8.36
CA SER A 40 -17.97 3.58 9.39
C SER A 40 -18.18 4.37 10.70
N THR A 41 -17.25 5.25 11.08
CA THR A 41 -17.43 6.11 12.26
C THR A 41 -18.47 7.21 12.06
N GLN A 42 -18.67 7.69 10.84
CA GLN A 42 -19.71 8.67 10.51
C GLN A 42 -21.11 8.04 10.47
N GLU A 43 -21.18 6.76 10.08
CA GLU A 43 -22.43 5.98 10.03
C GLU A 43 -22.84 5.41 11.40
N ALA A 44 -21.96 5.48 12.42
CA ALA A 44 -22.22 4.95 13.74
C ALA A 44 -23.31 5.75 14.48
N GLU A 45 -24.36 5.05 14.93
CA GLU A 45 -25.47 5.66 15.68
C GLU A 45 -25.19 5.77 17.20
N SER A 46 -24.24 4.97 17.70
CA SER A 46 -23.80 4.92 19.10
C SER A 46 -22.40 5.52 19.27
N SER A 47 -22.04 5.87 20.51
CA SER A 47 -20.71 6.39 20.87
C SER A 47 -20.20 7.55 19.99
N LYS A 48 -21.12 8.45 19.58
CA LYS A 48 -20.88 9.50 18.57
C LYS A 48 -19.64 10.35 18.84
N GLN A 49 -19.37 10.69 20.10
CA GLN A 49 -18.19 11.47 20.46
C GLN A 49 -16.90 10.68 20.22
N ASP A 50 -16.83 9.44 20.70
CA ASP A 50 -15.69 8.56 20.49
C ASP A 50 -15.47 8.26 19.00
N CYS A 51 -16.56 8.04 18.25
CA CYS A 51 -16.51 7.86 16.79
C CYS A 51 -16.01 9.13 16.08
N PHE A 52 -16.41 10.32 16.52
CA PHE A 52 -15.92 11.58 15.97
C PHE A 52 -14.42 11.77 16.23
N ASP A 53 -13.96 11.50 17.45
CA ASP A 53 -12.56 11.62 17.82
C ASP A 53 -11.69 10.56 17.11
N LEU A 54 -12.23 9.36 16.89
CA LEU A 54 -11.61 8.32 16.08
C LEU A 54 -11.53 8.74 14.61
N ALA A 55 -12.62 9.25 14.03
CA ALA A 55 -12.65 9.74 12.66
C ALA A 55 -11.57 10.81 12.42
N LYS A 56 -11.43 11.75 13.35
CA LYS A 56 -10.41 12.82 13.28
C LYS A 56 -8.99 12.26 13.29
N GLN A 57 -8.70 11.29 14.16
CA GLN A 57 -7.39 10.67 14.23
C GLN A 57 -7.06 9.87 12.95
N VAL A 58 -8.03 9.13 12.44
CA VAL A 58 -7.86 8.32 11.23
C VAL A 58 -7.76 9.20 9.98
N ASP A 59 -8.49 10.31 9.91
CA ASP A 59 -8.36 11.29 8.83
C ASP A 59 -6.94 11.88 8.79
N HIS A 60 -6.42 12.31 9.94
CA HIS A 60 -5.04 12.79 10.04
C HIS A 60 -4.02 11.73 9.59
N LEU A 61 -4.18 10.47 10.03
CA LEU A 61 -3.33 9.36 9.57
C LEU A 61 -3.43 9.18 8.05
N SER A 62 -4.63 9.21 7.48
CA SER A 62 -4.90 9.07 6.06
C SER A 62 -4.20 10.19 5.25
N GLN A 63 -4.18 11.43 5.76
CA GLN A 63 -3.44 12.54 5.16
C GLN A 63 -1.92 12.35 5.23
N MET A 64 -1.38 11.85 6.36
CA MET A 64 0.04 11.54 6.50
C MET A 64 0.48 10.43 5.53
N LEU A 65 -0.31 9.37 5.40
CA LEU A 65 -0.06 8.27 4.46
C LEU A 65 -0.01 8.74 3.01
N ARG A 66 -0.98 9.56 2.59
CA ARG A 66 -0.95 10.17 1.24
C ARG A 66 0.27 11.07 1.04
N SER A 67 0.71 11.76 2.09
CA SER A 67 1.92 12.59 2.03
C SER A 67 3.18 11.75 1.89
N ALA A 68 3.26 10.61 2.57
CA ALA A 68 4.33 9.63 2.43
C ALA A 68 4.40 9.06 1.00
N VAL A 69 3.26 8.72 0.39
CA VAL A 69 3.19 8.30 -1.03
C VAL A 69 3.73 9.39 -1.95
N ARG A 70 3.31 10.65 -1.77
CA ARG A 70 3.84 11.76 -2.58
C ARG A 70 5.35 11.90 -2.43
N LEU A 71 5.88 11.76 -1.22
CA LEU A 71 7.33 11.79 -0.97
C LEU A 71 8.07 10.65 -1.68
N ALA A 72 7.49 9.45 -1.69
CA ALA A 72 8.03 8.30 -2.42
C ALA A 72 8.12 8.58 -3.93
N ILE A 73 7.12 9.25 -4.50
CA ILE A 73 7.09 9.59 -5.93
C ILE A 73 8.08 10.71 -6.27
N SER A 74 8.17 11.74 -5.43
CA SER A 74 9.03 12.91 -5.69
C SER A 74 10.51 12.68 -5.37
N THR A 75 10.82 11.77 -4.44
CA THR A 75 12.19 11.53 -3.94
C THR A 75 12.45 10.02 -3.70
N PRO A 76 12.35 9.19 -4.75
CA PRO A 76 12.26 7.73 -4.62
C PRO A 76 13.46 7.06 -3.96
N SER A 77 14.67 7.62 -4.04
CA SER A 77 15.89 7.00 -3.48
C SER A 77 16.27 7.50 -2.08
N LEU A 78 15.88 8.72 -1.70
CA LEU A 78 16.31 9.34 -0.44
C LEU A 78 15.54 8.80 0.76
N TYR A 79 14.28 8.41 0.56
CA TYR A 79 13.39 7.99 1.64
C TYR A 79 12.87 6.57 1.49
N ASP A 80 13.37 5.77 0.54
CA ASP A 80 12.89 4.39 0.32
C ASP A 80 12.92 3.55 1.60
N ARG A 81 14.09 3.44 2.25
CA ARG A 81 14.27 2.70 3.51
C ARG A 81 13.35 3.21 4.64
N PRO A 82 13.32 4.51 4.96
CA PRO A 82 12.38 5.05 5.95
C PRO A 82 10.91 4.80 5.63
N LEU A 83 10.49 5.00 4.36
CA LEU A 83 9.10 4.88 3.96
C LEU A 83 8.63 3.42 3.95
N ARG A 84 9.47 2.49 3.53
CA ARG A 84 9.21 1.04 3.64
C ARG A 84 9.09 0.60 5.10
N ARG A 85 9.89 1.17 6.00
CA ARG A 85 9.75 0.89 7.44
C ARG A 85 8.40 1.35 7.97
N ILE A 86 8.01 2.59 7.64
CA ILE A 86 6.70 3.14 7.99
C ILE A 86 5.57 2.28 7.42
N ALA A 87 5.65 1.90 6.14
CA ALA A 87 4.65 1.06 5.50
C ALA A 87 4.52 -0.31 6.15
N SER A 88 5.65 -0.95 6.49
CA SER A 88 5.65 -2.24 7.21
C SER A 88 5.03 -2.13 8.60
N ASP A 89 5.38 -1.09 9.36
CA ASP A 89 4.90 -0.90 10.73
C ASP A 89 3.39 -0.58 10.75
N ILE A 90 2.92 0.24 9.81
CA ILE A 90 1.49 0.56 9.66
C ILE A 90 0.71 -0.67 9.21
N THR A 91 1.22 -1.42 8.22
CA THR A 91 0.55 -2.64 7.74
C THR A 91 0.38 -3.62 8.88
N LYS A 92 1.44 -3.92 9.65
CA LYS A 92 1.34 -4.80 10.81
C LYS A 92 0.31 -4.31 11.83
N THR A 93 0.30 -3.01 12.12
CA THR A 93 -0.62 -2.43 13.11
C THR A 93 -2.09 -2.56 12.66
N LEU A 94 -2.37 -2.41 11.36
CA LEU A 94 -3.73 -2.46 10.82
C LEU A 94 -4.20 -3.87 10.41
N THR A 95 -3.28 -4.83 10.22
CA THR A 95 -3.62 -6.20 9.78
C THR A 95 -3.47 -7.26 10.86
N VAL A 96 -2.83 -6.98 12.00
CA VAL A 96 -2.80 -7.92 13.14
C VAL A 96 -4.15 -7.86 13.83
N HIS A 97 -5.06 -8.74 13.42
CA HIS A 97 -6.27 -9.08 14.16
C HIS A 97 -6.66 -10.54 13.93
#